data_AF-A0A8S9W164-F1
#
_entry.id   AF-A0A8S9W164-F1
#
_cell.length_a   1.000
_cell.length_b   1.000
_cell.length_c   1.000
_cell.angle_alpha   90.00
_cell.angle_beta   90.00
_cell.angle_gamma   90.00
#
_symmetry.space_group_name_H-M   'P 1'
#
loop_
_entity.id
_entity.type
_entity.pdbx_description
1 polymer ?
#
loop_
_entity_poly.entity_id
_entity_poly.type
_entity_poly.pdbx_seq_one_letter_code
_entity_poly.pdbx_strand_id
1 'polypeptide(L)'
;MKLSENMKDFEDALLDIAWKNLDSENSRFKDIDTKAIGIITIVGILMTFLSKPAKSGCLSTTLFLLTAISFLITILICALVIRIRMLPVLSTKYLIEDFKNEKPERQIRGLISTVAKAEGILRDRCNQKASELRHAVFALGISIVLLIVYSLSIFL
;
A
#
# COMPACT_ATOMS: atom_id res chain seq x y z
N MET A 1 -3.75 -48.02 -2.89
CA MET A 1 -4.86 -47.20 -2.35
C MET A 1 -4.38 -46.15 -1.35
N LYS A 2 -3.50 -46.45 -0.37
CA LYS A 2 -2.95 -45.46 0.58
C LYS A 2 -2.08 -44.33 -0.01
N LEU A 3 -1.43 -44.53 -1.16
CA LEU A 3 -0.54 -43.53 -1.75
C LEU A 3 -1.30 -42.33 -2.37
N SER A 4 -2.51 -42.57 -2.89
CA SER A 4 -3.31 -41.50 -3.50
C SER A 4 -4.07 -40.66 -2.47
N GLU A 5 -4.43 -41.23 -1.31
CA GLU A 5 -4.95 -40.45 -0.17
C GLU A 5 -3.88 -39.52 0.39
N ASN A 6 -2.68 -40.04 0.68
CA ASN A 6 -1.59 -39.22 1.19
C ASN A 6 -1.16 -38.10 0.21
N MET A 7 -1.26 -38.32 -1.11
CA MET A 7 -1.00 -37.28 -2.11
C MET A 7 -2.09 -36.21 -2.14
N LYS A 8 -3.37 -36.60 -1.99
CA LYS A 8 -4.48 -35.65 -1.90
C LYS A 8 -4.38 -34.78 -0.64
N ASP A 9 -4.12 -35.41 0.51
CA ASP A 9 -3.97 -34.68 1.78
C ASP A 9 -2.80 -33.69 1.74
N PHE A 10 -1.72 -34.05 1.04
CA PHE A 10 -0.58 -33.16 0.82
C PHE A 10 -0.89 -32.00 -0.12
N GLU A 11 -1.60 -32.26 -1.21
CA GLU A 11 -2.01 -31.23 -2.18
C GLU A 11 -3.04 -30.26 -1.57
N ASP A 12 -4.00 -30.75 -0.79
CA ASP A 12 -4.97 -29.94 -0.07
C ASP A 12 -4.27 -29.08 1.01
N ALA A 13 -3.30 -29.64 1.74
CA ALA A 13 -2.50 -28.88 2.69
C ALA A 13 -1.66 -27.77 2.02
N LEU A 14 -1.09 -28.04 0.84
CA LEU A 14 -0.36 -27.04 0.05
C LEU A 14 -1.28 -25.92 -0.44
N LEU A 15 -2.51 -26.26 -0.84
CA LEU A 15 -3.52 -25.30 -1.23
C LEU A 15 -3.86 -24.38 -0.05
N ASP A 16 -4.13 -24.94 1.11
CA ASP A 16 -4.46 -24.19 2.34
C ASP A 16 -3.33 -23.24 2.75
N ILE A 17 -2.07 -23.68 2.65
CA ILE A 17 -0.90 -22.82 2.92
C ILE A 17 -0.84 -21.67 1.92
N ALA A 18 -1.02 -21.94 0.62
CA ALA A 18 -0.99 -20.91 -0.41
C ALA A 18 -2.12 -19.88 -0.22
N TRP A 19 -3.30 -20.33 0.20
CA TRP A 19 -4.42 -19.46 0.56
C TRP A 19 -4.10 -18.56 1.75
N LYS A 20 -3.57 -19.15 2.82
CA LYS A 20 -3.19 -18.39 4.02
C LYS A 20 -2.14 -17.33 3.71
N ASN A 21 -1.19 -17.62 2.83
CA ASN A 21 -0.18 -16.66 2.39
C ASN A 21 -0.80 -15.52 1.56
N LEU A 22 -1.69 -15.85 0.61
CA LEU A 22 -2.36 -14.85 -0.22
C LEU A 22 -3.21 -13.89 0.64
N ASP A 23 -3.96 -14.42 1.62
CA ASP A 23 -4.74 -13.60 2.55
C ASP A 23 -3.86 -12.72 3.44
N SER A 24 -2.72 -13.25 3.90
CA SER A 24 -1.73 -12.49 4.66
C SER A 24 -1.19 -11.31 3.84
N GLU A 25 -0.79 -11.53 2.59
CA GLU A 25 -0.29 -10.46 1.71
C GLU A 25 -1.39 -9.45 1.35
N ASN A 26 -2.64 -9.89 1.17
CA ASN A 26 -3.78 -9.00 0.95
C ASN A 26 -4.07 -8.13 2.19
N SER A 27 -3.96 -8.70 3.39
CA SER A 27 -4.06 -7.95 4.65
C SER A 27 -2.96 -6.89 4.75
N ARG A 28 -1.71 -7.24 4.42
CA ARG A 28 -0.59 -6.28 4.37
C ARG A 28 -0.83 -5.16 3.36
N PHE A 29 -1.36 -5.48 2.19
CA PHE A 29 -1.72 -4.49 1.17
C PHE A 29 -2.74 -3.47 1.71
N LYS A 30 -3.77 -3.94 2.43
CA LYS A 30 -4.79 -3.09 3.08
C LYS A 30 -4.19 -2.26 4.21
N ASP A 31 -3.29 -2.83 5.02
CA ASP A 31 -2.61 -2.10 6.09
C ASP A 31 -1.75 -0.95 5.55
N ILE A 32 -1.02 -1.17 4.45
CA ILE A 32 -0.24 -0.12 3.78
C ILE A 32 -1.14 1.00 3.26
N ASP A 33 -2.30 0.66 2.65
CA ASP A 33 -3.29 1.66 2.23
C ASP A 33 -3.82 2.48 3.41
N THR A 34 -4.21 1.83 4.50
CA THR A 34 -4.69 2.50 5.71
C THR A 34 -3.64 3.46 6.28
N LYS A 35 -2.36 3.06 6.28
CA LYS A 35 -1.25 3.92 6.71
C LYS A 35 -1.05 5.12 5.79
N ALA A 36 -1.12 4.94 4.48
CA ALA A 36 -1.03 6.04 3.52
C ALA A 36 -2.19 7.06 3.71
N ILE A 37 -3.41 6.57 3.92
CA ILE A 37 -4.57 7.41 4.23
C ILE A 37 -4.36 8.16 5.56
N GLY A 38 -3.86 7.48 6.60
CA GLY A 38 -3.53 8.10 7.87
C GLY A 38 -2.51 9.24 7.75
N ILE A 39 -1.47 9.07 6.92
CA ILE A 39 -0.51 10.14 6.62
C ILE A 39 -1.20 11.33 5.95
N ILE A 40 -2.06 11.10 4.95
CA ILE A 40 -2.83 12.18 4.30
C ILE A 40 -3.68 12.94 5.33
N THR A 41 -4.34 12.23 6.26
CA THR A 41 -5.13 12.87 7.32
C THR A 41 -4.26 13.73 8.23
N ILE A 42 -3.11 13.24 8.67
CA ILE A 42 -2.16 14.00 9.49
C ILE A 42 -1.69 15.25 8.73
N VAL A 43 -1.35 15.12 7.46
CA VAL A 43 -0.96 16.27 6.61
C VAL A 43 -2.10 17.29 6.52
N GLY A 44 -3.34 16.84 6.33
CA GLY A 44 -4.51 17.71 6.29
C GLY A 44 -4.70 18.50 7.59
N ILE A 45 -4.53 17.85 8.75
CA ILE A 45 -4.55 18.52 10.05
C ILE A 45 -3.38 19.51 10.16
N LEU A 46 -2.17 19.12 9.78
CA LEU A 46 -0.98 19.98 9.84
C LEU A 46 -1.12 21.23 8.95
N MET A 47 -1.75 21.07 7.78
CA MET A 47 -2.04 22.20 6.89
C MET A 47 -2.98 23.22 7.54
N THR A 48 -3.86 22.84 8.48
CA THR A 48 -4.71 23.82 9.17
C THR A 48 -3.91 24.80 10.05
N PHE A 49 -2.69 24.43 10.46
CA PHE A 49 -1.79 25.32 11.20
C PHE A 49 -1.04 26.31 10.32
N LEU A 50 -1.08 26.16 8.99
CA LEU A 50 -0.56 27.15 8.04
C LEU A 50 -1.46 28.39 8.05
N SER A 51 -1.13 29.32 8.93
CA SER A 51 -1.74 30.65 8.98
C SER A 51 -1.16 31.55 7.89
N LYS A 52 -1.91 32.52 7.37
CA LYS A 52 -1.36 33.50 6.43
C LYS A 52 -0.27 34.34 7.14
N PRO A 53 0.90 34.59 6.52
CA PRO A 53 1.95 35.39 7.18
C PRO A 53 1.44 36.79 7.53
N ALA A 54 1.58 37.17 8.82
CA ALA A 54 1.05 38.43 9.37
C ALA A 54 1.87 39.68 9.00
N LYS A 55 3.16 39.49 8.68
CA LYS A 55 4.07 40.53 8.19
C LYS A 55 4.73 40.05 6.91
N SER A 56 4.72 40.91 5.91
CA SER A 56 5.19 40.75 4.52
C SER A 56 6.70 40.58 4.38
N GLY A 57 7.34 39.81 5.25
CA GLY A 57 8.73 39.40 5.06
C GLY A 57 8.82 38.50 3.84
N CYS A 58 9.76 38.79 2.94
CA CYS A 58 10.05 37.94 1.79
C CYS A 58 10.33 36.49 2.26
N LEU A 59 11.12 36.35 3.34
CA LEU A 59 11.48 35.06 3.92
C LEU A 59 10.29 34.24 4.44
N SER A 60 9.38 34.85 5.22
CA SER A 60 8.22 34.15 5.80
C SER A 60 7.20 33.75 4.73
N THR A 61 7.08 34.56 3.66
CA THR A 61 6.25 34.23 2.50
C THR A 61 6.85 33.06 1.70
N THR A 62 8.16 33.05 1.47
CA THR A 62 8.84 31.93 0.81
C THR A 62 8.73 30.64 1.63
N LEU A 63 8.93 30.70 2.95
CA LEU A 63 8.81 29.53 3.84
C LEU A 63 7.37 29.00 3.89
N PHE A 64 6.37 29.88 3.90
CA PHE A 64 4.95 29.49 3.80
C PHE A 64 4.70 28.68 2.51
N LEU A 65 5.11 29.22 1.36
CA LEU A 65 4.94 28.55 0.06
C LEU A 65 5.67 27.22 0.01
N LEU A 66 6.92 27.17 0.50
CA LEU A 66 7.72 25.96 0.49
C LEU A 66 7.10 24.86 1.39
N THR A 67 6.58 25.24 2.55
CA THR A 67 5.89 24.33 3.47
C THR A 67 4.59 23.81 2.85
N ALA A 68 3.78 24.69 2.25
CA ALA A 68 2.54 24.31 1.57
C ALA A 68 2.81 23.34 0.41
N ILE A 69 3.81 23.63 -0.43
CA ILE A 69 4.23 22.76 -1.54
C ILE A 69 4.71 21.40 -1.00
N SER A 70 5.49 21.39 0.09
CA SER A 70 5.98 20.15 0.70
C SER A 70 4.83 19.24 1.18
N PHE A 71 3.80 19.81 1.80
CA PHE A 71 2.60 19.04 2.16
C PHE A 71 1.85 18.49 0.94
N LEU A 72 1.72 19.30 -0.13
CA LEU A 72 1.10 18.83 -1.38
C LEU A 72 1.88 17.68 -2.02
N ILE A 73 3.22 17.76 -2.03
CA ILE A 73 4.09 16.66 -2.50
C ILE A 73 3.87 15.41 -1.65
N THR A 74 3.78 15.55 -0.32
CA THR A 74 3.53 14.42 0.58
C THR A 74 2.19 13.74 0.29
N ILE A 75 1.12 14.52 0.07
CA ILE A 75 -0.19 14.00 -0.34
C ILE A 75 -0.10 13.27 -1.68
N LEU A 76 0.62 13.85 -2.66
CA LEU A 76 0.77 13.27 -3.98
C LEU A 76 1.48 11.91 -3.94
N ILE A 77 2.55 11.79 -3.15
CA ILE A 77 3.24 10.50 -2.95
C ILE A 77 2.31 9.49 -2.29
N CYS A 78 1.54 9.87 -1.27
CA CYS A 78 0.56 8.98 -0.65
C CYS A 78 -0.55 8.55 -1.63
N ALA A 79 -0.99 9.44 -2.52
CA ALA A 79 -1.97 9.11 -3.54
C ALA A 79 -1.44 8.07 -4.55
N LEU A 80 -0.14 8.12 -4.89
CA LEU A 80 0.50 7.10 -5.73
C LEU A 80 0.47 5.72 -5.05
N VAL A 81 0.77 5.65 -3.74
CA VAL A 81 0.68 4.42 -2.94
C VAL A 81 -0.72 3.81 -3.05
N ILE A 82 -1.78 4.62 -2.94
CA ILE A 82 -3.17 4.15 -2.98
C ILE A 82 -3.58 3.72 -4.41
N ARG A 83 -3.10 4.42 -5.45
CA ARG A 83 -3.53 4.21 -6.86
C ARG A 83 -3.24 2.81 -7.40
N ILE A 84 -2.26 2.10 -6.85
CA ILE A 84 -1.93 0.71 -7.23
C ILE A 84 -3.10 -0.28 -6.94
N ARG A 85 -4.19 0.17 -6.31
CA ARG A 85 -5.46 -0.57 -6.12
C ARG A 85 -6.07 -1.22 -7.37
N MET A 86 -5.80 -0.73 -8.58
CA MET A 86 -6.48 -1.21 -9.81
C MET A 86 -5.77 -2.37 -10.51
N LEU A 87 -5.48 -3.45 -9.80
CA LEU A 87 -5.41 -4.75 -10.45
C LEU A 87 -6.60 -5.55 -9.95
N PRO A 88 -7.42 -6.15 -10.83
CA PRO A 88 -8.42 -7.08 -10.39
C PRO A 88 -7.66 -8.15 -9.62
N VAL A 89 -7.80 -8.12 -8.30
CA VAL A 89 -7.56 -9.27 -7.45
C VAL A 89 -8.25 -10.38 -8.21
N LEU A 90 -7.50 -11.33 -8.78
CA LEU A 90 -8.09 -12.47 -9.44
C LEU A 90 -9.05 -13.05 -8.42
N SER A 91 -10.34 -12.79 -8.61
CA SER A 91 -11.38 -13.31 -7.76
C SER A 91 -11.28 -14.80 -7.99
N THR A 92 -10.65 -15.49 -7.05
CA THR A 92 -10.36 -16.92 -7.14
C THR A 92 -11.64 -17.73 -7.27
N LYS A 93 -12.80 -17.14 -6.95
CA LYS A 93 -14.13 -17.64 -7.29
C LYS A 93 -14.30 -17.89 -8.80
N TYR A 94 -13.83 -16.96 -9.64
CA TYR A 94 -13.81 -17.11 -11.10
C TYR A 94 -12.80 -18.15 -11.56
N LEU A 95 -11.62 -18.22 -10.94
CA LEU A 95 -10.62 -19.25 -11.28
C LEU A 95 -11.12 -20.67 -10.92
N ILE A 96 -11.75 -20.85 -9.76
CA ILE A 96 -12.32 -22.14 -9.35
C ILE A 96 -13.47 -22.57 -10.29
N GLU A 97 -14.26 -21.62 -10.79
CA GLU A 97 -15.29 -21.88 -11.80
C GLU A 97 -14.69 -22.27 -13.16
N ASP A 98 -13.64 -21.61 -13.62
CA ASP A 98 -12.96 -21.93 -14.88
C ASP A 98 -12.29 -23.31 -14.85
N PHE A 99 -11.71 -23.70 -13.72
CA PHE A 99 -11.04 -25.00 -13.61
C PHE A 99 -12.01 -26.15 -13.36
N LYS A 100 -13.25 -25.92 -12.92
CA LYS A 100 -14.23 -26.95 -12.51
C LYS A 100 -14.50 -28.06 -13.54
N ASN A 101 -14.21 -27.83 -14.82
CA ASN A 101 -14.40 -28.77 -15.93
C ASN A 101 -13.13 -29.54 -16.36
N GLU A 102 -11.96 -29.27 -15.77
CA GLU A 102 -10.73 -30.01 -16.05
C GLU A 102 -10.60 -31.31 -15.23
N LYS A 103 -9.68 -32.20 -15.65
CA LYS A 103 -9.34 -33.41 -14.87
C LYS A 103 -8.79 -33.00 -13.48
N PRO A 104 -9.15 -33.70 -12.39
CA PRO A 104 -8.87 -33.28 -11.01
C PRO A 104 -7.37 -33.08 -10.71
N GLU A 105 -6.48 -33.90 -11.28
CA GLU A 105 -5.03 -33.74 -11.10
C GLU A 105 -4.45 -32.51 -11.83
N ARG A 106 -5.08 -32.07 -12.94
CA ARG A 106 -4.69 -30.84 -13.64
C ARG A 106 -5.31 -29.61 -12.99
N GLN A 107 -6.51 -29.73 -12.43
CA GLN A 107 -7.18 -28.67 -11.66
C GLN A 107 -6.33 -28.22 -10.49
N ILE A 108 -5.91 -29.14 -9.61
CA ILE A 108 -5.22 -28.80 -8.37
C ILE A 108 -3.84 -28.19 -8.66
N ARG A 109 -3.07 -28.81 -9.58
CA ARG A 109 -1.76 -28.29 -9.98
C ARG A 109 -1.86 -26.94 -10.70
N GLY A 110 -2.90 -26.74 -11.51
CA GLY A 110 -3.22 -25.47 -12.17
C GLY A 110 -3.63 -24.38 -11.18
N LEU A 111 -4.44 -24.73 -10.17
CA LEU A 111 -4.85 -23.82 -9.10
C LEU A 111 -3.65 -23.39 -8.27
N ILE A 112 -2.83 -24.34 -7.79
CA ILE A 112 -1.63 -24.05 -6.98
C ILE A 112 -0.68 -23.13 -7.74
N SER A 113 -0.42 -23.42 -9.03
CA SER A 113 0.44 -22.58 -9.87
C SER A 113 -0.12 -21.15 -10.06
N THR A 114 -1.44 -21.02 -10.21
CA THR A 114 -2.09 -19.72 -10.38
C THR A 114 -2.12 -18.91 -9.09
N VAL A 115 -2.41 -19.55 -7.96
CA VAL A 115 -2.37 -18.92 -6.63
C VAL A 115 -0.94 -18.48 -6.29
N ALA A 116 0.07 -19.31 -6.54
CA ALA A 116 1.47 -18.95 -6.32
C ALA A 116 1.92 -17.77 -7.20
N LYS A 117 1.48 -17.70 -8.45
CA LYS A 117 1.74 -16.53 -9.32
C LYS A 117 1.05 -15.27 -8.79
N ALA A 118 -0.20 -15.38 -8.35
CA ALA A 118 -0.93 -14.25 -7.77
C ALA A 118 -0.29 -13.77 -6.46
N GLU A 119 0.17 -14.67 -5.60
CA GLU A 119 0.94 -14.37 -4.39
C GLU A 119 2.21 -13.59 -4.74
N GLY A 120 2.99 -14.06 -5.72
CA GLY A 120 4.21 -13.39 -6.17
C GLY A 120 3.93 -11.96 -6.66
N ILE A 121 2.93 -11.78 -7.53
CA ILE A 121 2.52 -10.46 -8.02
C ILE A 121 2.09 -9.57 -6.85
N LEU A 122 1.28 -10.09 -5.92
CA LEU A 122 0.79 -9.31 -4.78
C LEU A 122 1.93 -8.90 -3.85
N ARG A 123 2.88 -9.80 -3.59
CA ARG A 123 4.07 -9.54 -2.78
C ARG A 123 4.96 -8.48 -3.41
N ASP A 124 5.20 -8.54 -4.71
CA ASP A 124 5.98 -7.52 -5.43
C ASP A 124 5.31 -6.15 -5.37
N ARG A 125 3.98 -6.11 -5.50
CA ARG A 125 3.19 -4.88 -5.34
C ARG A 125 3.20 -4.36 -3.90
N CYS A 126 3.12 -5.24 -2.91
CA CYS A 126 3.27 -4.87 -1.50
C CYS A 126 4.65 -4.25 -1.24
N ASN A 127 5.72 -4.84 -1.78
CA ASN A 127 7.07 -4.29 -1.66
C ASN A 127 7.20 -2.92 -2.33
N GLN A 128 6.64 -2.76 -3.53
CA GLN A 128 6.61 -1.48 -4.23
C GLN A 128 5.86 -0.41 -3.41
N LYS A 129 4.65 -0.72 -2.94
CA LYS A 129 3.87 0.18 -2.08
C LYS A 129 4.57 0.51 -0.77
N ALA A 130 5.21 -0.46 -0.13
CA ALA A 130 5.95 -0.24 1.10
C ALA A 130 7.15 0.71 0.89
N SER A 131 7.85 0.58 -0.26
CA SER A 131 8.89 1.51 -0.66
C SER A 131 8.34 2.92 -0.87
N GLU A 132 7.24 3.07 -1.61
CA GLU A 132 6.58 4.36 -1.83
C GLU A 132 6.06 4.98 -0.51
N LEU A 133 5.50 4.17 0.39
CA LEU A 133 5.09 4.61 1.73
C LEU A 133 6.29 5.12 2.55
N ARG A 134 7.46 4.48 2.44
CA ARG A 134 8.68 4.97 3.09
C ARG A 134 9.06 6.36 2.59
N HIS A 135 8.95 6.62 1.28
CA HIS A 135 9.18 7.97 0.73
C HIS A 135 8.14 8.97 1.24
N ALA A 136 6.87 8.57 1.38
CA ALA A 136 5.84 9.42 1.97
C ALA A 136 6.15 9.80 3.42
N VAL A 137 6.65 8.86 4.23
CA VAL A 137 7.07 9.13 5.61
C VAL A 137 8.24 10.12 5.66
N PHE A 138 9.23 9.99 4.78
CA PHE A 138 10.32 10.95 4.68
C PHE A 138 9.84 12.35 4.26
N ALA A 139 8.95 12.43 3.26
CA ALA A 139 8.35 13.69 2.81
C ALA A 139 7.53 14.38 3.92
N LEU A 140 6.79 13.59 4.72
CA LEU A 140 6.10 14.09 5.91
C LEU A 140 7.09 14.68 6.91
N GLY A 141 8.19 13.98 7.20
CA GLY A 141 9.24 14.46 8.11
C GLY A 141 9.82 15.80 7.67
N ILE A 142 10.16 15.95 6.39
CA ILE A 142 10.63 17.22 5.81
C ILE A 142 9.57 18.31 5.96
N SER A 143 8.31 18.00 5.66
CA SER A 143 7.20 18.96 5.77
C SER A 143 6.99 19.44 7.20
N ILE A 144 7.14 18.57 8.20
CA ILE A 144 7.06 18.93 9.63
C ILE A 144 8.22 19.86 10.01
N VAL A 145 9.45 19.54 9.59
CA VAL A 145 10.61 20.41 9.86
C VAL A 145 10.41 21.79 9.25
N LEU A 146 9.94 21.86 8.00
CA LEU A 146 9.61 23.12 7.35
C LEU A 146 8.52 23.91 8.08
N LEU A 147 7.47 23.23 8.56
CA LEU A 147 6.40 23.87 9.33
C LEU A 147 6.93 24.46 10.65
N ILE A 148 7.84 23.75 11.34
CA ILE A 148 8.47 24.25 12.58
C ILE A 148 9.32 25.48 12.28
N VAL A 149 10.17 25.44 11.24
CA VAL A 149 11.01 26.58 10.84
C VAL A 149 10.14 27.77 10.42
N TYR A 150 9.08 27.52 9.67
CA TYR A 150 8.11 28.55 9.29
C TYR A 150 7.46 29.18 10.54
N SER A 151 6.99 28.35 11.48
CA SER A 151 6.37 28.82 12.71
C SER A 151 7.34 29.71 13.51
N LEU A 152 8.58 29.27 13.69
CA LEU A 152 9.62 30.07 14.35
C LEU A 152 9.87 31.40 13.64
N SER A 153 9.88 31.42 12.31
CA SER A 153 10.08 32.65 11.52
C SER A 153 8.95 33.68 11.64
N ILE A 154 7.78 33.28 12.14
CA ILE A 154 6.65 34.19 12.41
C ILE A 154 6.73 34.74 13.84
N PHE A 155 7.25 33.96 14.78
CA PHE A 155 7.35 34.34 16.20
C PHE A 155 8.61 35.17 16.53
N LEU A 156 9.70 35.01 15.78
CA LEU A 156 10.91 35.85 15.83
C LEU A 156 10.72 37.16 15.05
#